data_AF-A0A833E2J6-F1
#
_entry.id   AF-A0A833E2J6-F1
#
_cell.length_a   1.000
_cell.length_b   1.000
_cell.length_c   1.000
_cell.angle_alpha   90.00
_cell.angle_beta   90.00
_cell.angle_gamma   90.00
#
_symmetry.space_group_name_H-M   'P 1'
#
loop_
_entity.id
_entity.type
_entity.pdbx_description
1 polymer ?
#
loop_
_entity_poly.entity_id
_entity_poly.type
_entity_poly.pdbx_seq_one_letter_code
_entity_poly.pdbx_strand_id
1 'polypeptide(L)'
;MGVKTDVDVVLVGVRSEFDAAVIARTLYAGLGASGWTIHVIPRRRLDRIRLIVESRIPVTIALENIKIYRQNRLPRQLAEPLILIDSLATSQRIPDYASLIVCLDKSMCSRFSGVQRVSILGLSNPIYEAIAVLYMSRIRRLTRTHYPSNKPRDNIVSKLIYFARKCLEALSSFDNYTVIEPSVPVFALRKILIDEGYLVDLHRVEISFSTGYVLEKIYLDVYDSRTFRHLGLAMLVYDSKNNILHLSNIPILGDYKLSIDVERKRIC
;
A
#
# COMPACT_ATOMS: atom_id res chain seq x y z
N MET A 1 -15.54 30.79 -4.93
CA MET A 1 -14.99 29.83 -3.93
C MET A 1 -14.88 28.50 -4.64
N GLY A 2 -13.66 27.99 -4.87
CA GLY A 2 -13.47 26.73 -5.57
C GLY A 2 -14.06 25.58 -4.76
N VAL A 3 -14.86 24.72 -5.40
CA VAL A 3 -15.38 23.51 -4.77
C VAL A 3 -14.17 22.67 -4.38
N LYS A 4 -14.03 22.39 -3.07
CA LYS A 4 -12.99 21.50 -2.57
C LYS A 4 -13.32 20.11 -3.09
N THR A 5 -12.57 19.63 -4.09
CA THR A 5 -12.77 18.33 -4.75
C THR A 5 -12.06 17.18 -4.04
N ASP A 6 -11.40 17.45 -2.92
CA ASP A 6 -10.61 16.46 -2.20
C ASP A 6 -11.51 15.45 -1.50
N VAL A 7 -11.19 14.17 -1.68
CA VAL A 7 -11.91 13.04 -1.10
C VAL A 7 -11.37 12.74 0.30
N ASP A 8 -12.15 13.05 1.32
CA ASP A 8 -11.81 12.75 2.72
C ASP A 8 -12.44 11.42 3.18
N VAL A 9 -11.62 10.47 3.61
CA VAL A 9 -12.07 9.16 4.12
C VAL A 9 -11.60 8.97 5.56
N VAL A 10 -12.54 8.78 6.49
CA VAL A 10 -12.27 8.49 7.90
C VAL A 10 -12.47 7.01 8.18
N LEU A 11 -11.42 6.31 8.59
CA LEU A 11 -11.49 4.91 8.99
C LEU A 11 -11.52 4.81 10.52
N VAL A 12 -12.64 4.32 11.07
CA VAL A 12 -12.85 4.22 12.52
C VAL A 12 -12.75 2.79 12.99
N GLY A 13 -12.01 2.56 14.07
CA GLY A 13 -11.91 1.26 14.71
C GLY A 13 -11.00 0.31 13.95
N VAL A 14 -10.06 0.85 13.17
CA VAL A 14 -9.08 0.06 12.41
C VAL A 14 -8.31 -0.87 13.34
N ARG A 15 -8.30 -2.16 13.00
CA ARG A 15 -7.65 -3.21 13.80
C ARG A 15 -6.29 -3.60 13.23
N SER A 16 -6.07 -3.43 11.93
CA SER A 16 -4.79 -3.72 11.30
C SER A 16 -4.38 -2.64 10.30
N GLU A 17 -3.08 -2.47 10.14
CA GLU A 17 -2.46 -1.59 9.15
C GLU A 17 -2.96 -1.90 7.73
N PHE A 18 -3.21 -3.18 7.45
CA PHE A 18 -3.72 -3.65 6.16
C PHE A 18 -5.08 -3.05 5.81
N ASP A 19 -5.97 -2.84 6.79
CA ASP A 19 -7.33 -2.34 6.52
C ASP A 19 -7.29 -0.91 5.96
N ALA A 20 -6.41 -0.09 6.53
CA ALA A 20 -6.18 1.27 6.06
C ALA A 20 -5.35 1.30 4.78
N ALA A 21 -4.37 0.42 4.67
CA ALA A 21 -3.52 0.29 3.48
C ALA A 21 -4.30 -0.07 2.21
N VAL A 22 -5.32 -0.94 2.30
CA VAL A 22 -6.17 -1.29 1.16
C VAL A 22 -6.92 -0.06 0.65
N ILE A 23 -7.50 0.75 1.54
CA ILE A 23 -8.22 1.96 1.13
C ILE A 23 -7.29 3.01 0.57
N ALA A 24 -6.11 3.18 1.18
CA ALA A 24 -5.09 4.05 0.64
C ALA A 24 -4.76 3.66 -0.79
N ARG A 25 -4.56 2.36 -1.04
CA ARG A 25 -4.25 1.86 -2.38
C ARG A 25 -5.41 2.06 -3.35
N THR A 26 -6.64 1.85 -2.92
CA THR A 26 -7.84 2.07 -3.75
C THR A 26 -7.97 3.55 -4.13
N LEU A 27 -7.78 4.47 -3.18
CA LEU A 27 -7.80 5.90 -3.46
C LEU A 27 -6.65 6.30 -4.40
N TYR A 28 -5.43 5.82 -4.15
CA TYR A 28 -4.29 6.07 -5.03
C TYR A 28 -4.52 5.54 -6.45
N ALA A 29 -5.08 4.33 -6.60
CA ALA A 29 -5.37 3.76 -7.90
C ALA A 29 -6.48 4.51 -8.66
N GLY A 30 -7.47 5.04 -7.95
CA GLY A 30 -8.61 5.75 -8.55
C GLY A 30 -8.39 7.25 -8.78
N LEU A 31 -7.62 7.91 -7.92
CA LEU A 31 -7.44 9.37 -7.91
C LEU A 31 -5.99 9.81 -8.17
N GLY A 32 -5.04 8.88 -8.17
CA GLY A 32 -3.62 9.19 -8.33
C GLY A 32 -2.98 9.76 -7.07
N ALA A 33 -2.00 10.66 -7.24
CA ALA A 33 -1.12 11.13 -6.18
C ALA A 33 -1.75 12.15 -5.22
N SER A 34 -2.84 12.81 -5.60
CA SER A 34 -3.44 13.92 -4.86
C SER A 34 -4.97 13.88 -4.90
N GLY A 35 -5.62 14.80 -4.18
CA GLY A 35 -7.08 14.91 -4.19
C GLY A 35 -7.79 13.93 -3.26
N TRP A 36 -7.07 13.34 -2.31
CA TRP A 36 -7.66 12.46 -1.29
C TRP A 36 -6.90 12.54 0.03
N THR A 37 -7.54 12.20 1.14
CA THR A 37 -6.88 12.05 2.43
C THR A 37 -7.58 10.97 3.23
N ILE A 38 -6.80 10.10 3.88
CA ILE A 38 -7.32 9.11 4.84
C ILE A 38 -6.99 9.54 6.26
N HIS A 39 -8.03 9.61 7.08
CA HIS A 39 -7.94 9.82 8.52
C HIS A 39 -8.20 8.50 9.25
N VAL A 40 -7.16 7.92 9.84
CA VAL A 40 -7.23 6.64 10.55
C VAL A 40 -7.39 6.88 12.05
N ILE A 41 -8.51 6.43 12.61
CA ILE A 41 -8.78 6.37 14.06
C ILE A 41 -8.74 4.90 14.47
N PRO A 42 -7.59 4.39 14.96
CA PRO A 42 -7.43 2.97 15.19
C PRO A 42 -7.94 2.54 16.57
N ARG A 43 -8.35 1.28 16.70
CA ARG A 43 -8.74 0.68 17.98
C ARG A 43 -7.53 0.41 18.89
N ARG A 44 -6.38 0.15 18.29
CA ARG A 44 -5.09 -0.08 18.96
C ARG A 44 -4.00 0.76 18.30
N ARG A 45 -2.83 0.88 18.92
CA ARG A 45 -1.69 1.55 18.28
C ARG A 45 -1.37 0.84 16.95
N LEU A 46 -1.40 1.60 15.85
CA LEU A 46 -0.91 1.14 14.56
C LEU A 46 0.51 1.66 14.33
N ASP A 47 1.30 0.86 13.63
CA ASP A 47 2.59 1.28 13.14
C ASP A 47 2.43 1.98 11.78
N ARG A 48 2.72 3.29 11.75
CA ARG A 48 2.61 4.11 10.54
C ARG A 48 3.49 3.57 9.41
N ILE A 49 4.70 3.12 9.72
CA ILE A 49 5.66 2.65 8.74
C ILE A 49 5.16 1.36 8.12
N ARG A 50 4.66 0.44 8.95
CA ARG A 50 4.04 -0.80 8.46
C ARG A 50 2.84 -0.52 7.56
N LEU A 51 1.97 0.42 7.92
CA LEU A 51 0.85 0.84 7.08
C LEU A 51 1.33 1.35 5.71
N ILE A 52 2.35 2.21 5.68
CA ILE A 52 2.93 2.71 4.42
C ILE A 52 3.44 1.54 3.57
N VAL A 53 4.18 0.59 4.17
CA VAL A 53 4.67 -0.59 3.46
C VAL A 53 3.53 -1.46 2.92
N GLU A 54 2.49 -1.72 3.71
CA GLU A 54 1.31 -2.48 3.26
C GLU A 54 0.53 -1.77 2.16
N SER A 55 0.52 -0.42 2.14
CA SER A 55 -0.25 0.36 1.15
C SER A 55 0.24 0.15 -0.27
N ARG A 56 1.54 -0.14 -0.47
CA ARG A 56 2.22 -0.18 -1.78
C ARG A 56 2.14 1.13 -2.58
N ILE A 57 1.88 2.24 -1.90
CA ILE A 57 1.90 3.59 -2.48
C ILE A 57 3.33 4.15 -2.31
N PRO A 58 3.80 5.08 -3.16
CA PRO A 58 5.00 5.86 -2.85
C PRO A 58 4.96 6.47 -1.44
N VAL A 59 6.07 6.42 -0.72
CA VAL A 59 6.21 6.85 0.68
C VAL A 59 5.82 8.31 0.83
N THR A 60 6.29 9.20 -0.04
CA THR A 60 5.96 10.63 0.00
C THR A 60 4.45 10.87 -0.06
N ILE A 61 3.79 10.25 -1.04
CA ILE A 61 2.34 10.29 -1.22
C ILE A 61 1.62 9.71 0.01
N ALA A 62 2.10 8.59 0.56
CA ALA A 62 1.50 7.99 1.75
C ALA A 62 1.65 8.88 3.00
N LEU A 63 2.78 9.58 3.15
CA LEU A 63 3.01 10.51 4.27
C LEU A 63 2.10 11.74 4.19
N GLU A 64 1.88 12.23 2.97
CA GLU A 64 1.02 13.37 2.68
C GLU A 64 -0.45 13.05 2.90
N ASN A 65 -0.92 11.88 2.44
CA ASN A 65 -2.34 11.58 2.37
C ASN A 65 -2.85 10.68 3.52
N ILE A 66 -1.98 10.03 4.31
CA ILE A 66 -2.41 9.14 5.42
C ILE A 66 -2.11 9.78 6.78
N LYS A 67 -3.17 10.09 7.52
CA LYS A 67 -3.12 10.72 8.85
C LYS A 67 -3.63 9.75 9.90
N ILE A 68 -2.79 9.37 10.86
CA ILE A 68 -3.16 8.48 11.97
C ILE A 68 -3.42 9.33 13.22
N TYR A 69 -4.62 9.24 13.78
CA TYR A 69 -5.04 9.98 14.95
C TYR A 69 -5.03 9.09 16.18
N ARG A 70 -4.60 9.63 17.32
CA ARG A 70 -4.65 8.95 18.62
C ARG A 70 -5.94 9.20 19.40
N GLN A 71 -6.79 10.12 18.92
CA GLN A 71 -8.00 10.56 19.62
C GLN A 71 -9.26 10.00 18.94
N ASN A 72 -10.27 9.66 19.71
CA ASN A 72 -11.60 9.20 19.24
C ASN A 72 -12.47 10.36 18.72
N ARG A 73 -11.86 11.41 18.16
CA ARG A 73 -12.57 12.59 17.67
C ARG A 73 -12.40 12.68 16.17
N LEU A 74 -13.45 13.10 15.48
CA LEU A 74 -13.38 13.38 14.05
C LEU A 74 -12.43 14.57 13.81
N PRO A 75 -11.59 14.50 12.77
CA PRO A 75 -10.80 15.65 12.35
C PRO A 75 -11.70 16.86 12.08
N ARG A 76 -11.31 18.04 12.58
CA ARG A 76 -12.05 19.30 12.35
C ARG A 76 -11.99 19.81 10.90
N GLN A 77 -11.19 19.17 10.06
CA GLN A 77 -10.89 19.60 8.68
C GLN A 77 -11.76 18.91 7.62
N LEU A 78 -12.68 18.03 8.04
CA LEU A 78 -13.54 17.27 7.14
C LEU A 78 -14.58 18.16 6.47
N ALA A 79 -14.88 17.87 5.20
CA ALA A 79 -16.02 18.45 4.50
C ALA A 79 -17.35 17.89 5.06
N GLU A 80 -18.22 18.76 5.56
CA GLU A 80 -19.60 18.40 5.88
C GLU A 80 -20.45 18.41 4.60
N PRO A 81 -21.36 17.43 4.41
CA PRO A 81 -21.84 16.46 5.40
C PRO A 81 -20.94 15.24 5.61
N LEU A 82 -21.02 14.66 6.81
CA LEU A 82 -20.31 13.45 7.20
C LEU A 82 -21.20 12.23 7.00
N ILE A 83 -20.68 11.22 6.32
CA ILE A 83 -21.45 10.04 5.92
C ILE A 83 -20.87 8.78 6.55
N LEU A 84 -21.67 8.05 7.32
CA LEU A 84 -21.29 6.73 7.82
C LEU A 84 -21.89 5.64 6.94
N ILE A 85 -21.03 4.79 6.39
CA ILE A 85 -21.47 3.59 5.67
C ILE A 85 -22.02 2.57 6.67
N ASP A 86 -23.30 2.23 6.54
CA ASP A 86 -23.97 1.18 7.30
C ASP A 86 -24.73 0.25 6.35
N SER A 87 -24.33 -1.02 6.27
CA SER A 87 -24.96 -2.02 5.41
C SER A 87 -26.41 -2.35 5.78
N LEU A 88 -26.86 -1.95 6.97
CA LEU A 88 -28.22 -2.15 7.45
C LEU A 88 -29.08 -0.88 7.33
N ALA A 89 -28.49 0.27 6.95
CA ALA A 89 -29.24 1.50 6.76
C ALA A 89 -30.06 1.45 5.46
N THR A 90 -31.11 2.28 5.43
CA THR A 90 -31.91 2.50 4.23
C THR A 90 -31.09 3.29 3.20
N SER A 91 -31.18 2.94 1.92
CA SER A 91 -30.51 3.68 0.85
C SER A 91 -31.06 5.11 0.79
N GLN A 92 -30.17 6.10 0.84
CA GLN A 92 -30.51 7.50 0.61
C GLN A 92 -29.53 8.09 -0.39
N ARG A 93 -29.98 9.11 -1.11
CA ARG A 93 -29.14 9.84 -2.06
C ARG A 93 -28.04 10.56 -1.29
N ILE A 94 -26.81 10.35 -1.73
CA ILE A 94 -25.62 10.93 -1.11
C ILE A 94 -25.30 12.26 -1.82
N PRO A 95 -25.02 13.34 -1.08
CA PRO A 95 -24.49 14.58 -1.66
C PRO A 95 -23.23 14.31 -2.47
N ASP A 96 -23.04 15.06 -3.56
CA ASP A 96 -21.90 14.85 -4.47
C ASP A 96 -20.53 15.07 -3.78
N TYR A 97 -20.51 15.86 -2.70
CA TYR A 97 -19.33 16.07 -1.86
C TYR A 97 -19.68 15.82 -0.40
N ALA A 98 -19.05 14.81 0.20
CA ALA A 98 -19.20 14.45 1.59
C ALA A 98 -17.97 13.68 2.06
N SER A 99 -17.59 13.83 3.33
CA SER A 99 -16.52 13.01 3.90
C SER A 99 -17.06 11.62 4.28
N LEU A 100 -16.35 10.58 3.85
CA LEU A 100 -16.77 9.20 4.03
C LEU A 100 -16.21 8.60 5.32
N ILE A 101 -17.06 8.30 6.28
CA ILE A 101 -16.75 7.56 7.49
C ILE A 101 -17.02 6.07 7.28
N VAL A 102 -15.95 5.28 7.31
CA VAL A 102 -16.04 3.82 7.32
C VAL A 102 -15.89 3.31 8.75
N CYS A 103 -16.96 2.69 9.24
CA CYS A 103 -16.98 2.08 10.56
C CYS A 103 -16.55 0.61 10.54
N LEU A 104 -15.39 0.29 11.14
CA LEU A 104 -14.94 -1.09 11.33
C LEU A 104 -15.24 -1.64 12.72
N ASP A 105 -15.58 -0.76 13.66
CA ASP A 105 -15.98 -1.12 15.01
C ASP A 105 -17.21 -0.33 15.45
N LYS A 106 -18.37 -1.00 15.47
CA LYS A 106 -19.67 -0.39 15.80
C LYS A 106 -19.65 0.35 17.14
N SER A 107 -18.88 -0.15 18.12
CA SER A 107 -18.79 0.45 19.46
C SER A 107 -18.03 1.79 19.49
N MET A 108 -17.10 1.99 18.57
CA MET A 108 -16.38 3.25 18.44
C MET A 108 -17.18 4.27 17.64
N CYS A 109 -17.91 3.82 16.62
CA CYS A 109 -18.65 4.71 15.74
C CYS A 109 -19.93 5.28 16.36
N SER A 110 -20.54 4.58 17.32
CA SER A 110 -21.70 5.09 18.07
C SER A 110 -21.41 6.39 18.84
N ARG A 111 -20.14 6.78 18.96
CA ARG A 111 -19.67 7.99 19.65
C ARG A 111 -19.71 9.25 18.80
N PHE A 112 -19.96 9.14 17.50
CA PHE A 112 -20.04 10.28 16.59
C PHE A 112 -21.49 10.73 16.40
N SER A 113 -21.78 11.97 16.79
CA SER A 113 -23.06 12.66 16.56
C SER A 113 -23.01 13.51 15.29
N GLY A 114 -24.15 13.75 14.65
CA GLY A 114 -24.24 14.60 13.45
C GLY A 114 -23.79 13.93 12.15
N VAL A 115 -23.69 12.59 12.13
CA VAL A 115 -23.29 11.81 10.96
C VAL A 115 -24.51 11.15 10.33
N GLN A 116 -24.70 11.35 9.02
CA GLN A 116 -25.77 10.70 8.27
C GLN A 116 -25.40 9.24 8.00
N ARG A 117 -26.31 8.29 8.28
CA ARG A 117 -26.11 6.88 7.96
C ARG A 117 -26.74 6.55 6.64
N VAL A 118 -26.00 5.91 5.74
CA VAL A 118 -26.48 5.54 4.41
C VAL A 118 -26.02 4.15 4.00
N SER A 119 -26.89 3.50 3.23
CA SER A 119 -26.61 2.21 2.58
C SER A 119 -25.64 2.37 1.41
N ILE A 120 -24.98 1.26 1.05
CA ILE A 120 -23.81 1.20 0.14
C ILE A 120 -24.13 1.46 -1.34
N LEU A 121 -25.35 1.17 -1.80
CA LEU A 121 -25.67 1.13 -3.23
C LEU A 121 -26.22 2.48 -3.73
N GLY A 122 -25.63 2.99 -4.82
CA GLY A 122 -26.06 4.24 -5.47
C GLY A 122 -25.22 5.47 -5.12
N LEU A 123 -23.97 5.29 -4.68
CA LEU A 123 -23.00 6.37 -4.57
C LEU A 123 -22.71 6.96 -5.96
N SER A 124 -22.82 8.28 -6.12
CA SER A 124 -22.52 8.96 -7.38
C SER A 124 -21.02 8.91 -7.74
N ASN A 125 -20.15 8.66 -6.77
CA ASN A 125 -18.71 8.54 -6.96
C ASN A 125 -18.25 7.05 -6.95
N PRO A 126 -17.71 6.53 -8.06
CA PRO A 126 -17.22 5.14 -8.16
C PRO A 126 -16.19 4.75 -7.10
N ILE A 127 -15.39 5.70 -6.61
CA ILE A 127 -14.38 5.46 -5.58
C ILE A 127 -15.04 5.18 -4.24
N TYR A 128 -16.09 5.92 -3.89
CA TYR A 128 -16.85 5.65 -2.67
C TYR A 128 -17.56 4.30 -2.76
N GLU A 129 -18.11 3.97 -3.93
CA GLU A 129 -18.73 2.67 -4.15
C GLU A 129 -17.71 1.54 -4.00
N ALA A 130 -16.52 1.66 -4.59
CA ALA A 130 -15.44 0.68 -4.45
C ALA A 130 -15.02 0.48 -2.98
N ILE A 131 -14.84 1.58 -2.23
CA ILE A 131 -14.53 1.53 -0.79
C ILE A 131 -15.64 0.81 -0.01
N ALA A 132 -16.89 1.17 -0.28
CA ALA A 132 -18.04 0.58 0.39
C ALA A 132 -18.18 -0.92 0.08
N VAL A 133 -17.96 -1.34 -1.16
CA VAL A 133 -17.96 -2.76 -1.60
C VAL A 133 -16.84 -3.56 -0.92
N LEU A 134 -15.62 -3.02 -0.88
CA LEU A 134 -14.48 -3.65 -0.19
C LEU A 134 -14.82 -3.91 1.28
N TYR A 135 -15.43 -2.94 1.95
CA TYR A 135 -15.78 -3.06 3.35
C TYR A 135 -17.00 -3.93 3.62
N MET A 136 -18.04 -3.90 2.77
CA MET A 136 -19.14 -4.87 2.89
C MET A 136 -18.63 -6.29 2.75
N SER A 137 -17.76 -6.54 1.76
CA SER A 137 -17.16 -7.86 1.54
C SER A 137 -16.38 -8.33 2.76
N ARG A 138 -15.67 -7.40 3.42
CA ARG A 138 -14.90 -7.67 4.62
C ARG A 138 -15.76 -7.89 5.87
N ILE A 139 -16.77 -7.03 6.10
CA ILE A 139 -17.72 -7.15 7.22
C ILE A 139 -18.49 -8.48 7.11
N ARG A 140 -18.89 -8.88 5.90
CA ARG A 140 -19.54 -10.17 5.64
C ARG A 140 -18.61 -11.37 5.86
N ARG A 141 -17.29 -11.19 5.74
CA ARG A 141 -16.25 -12.23 5.92
C ARG A 141 -15.57 -12.16 7.29
N LEU A 142 -16.22 -11.63 8.33
CA LEU A 142 -15.67 -11.50 9.70
C LEU A 142 -15.29 -12.82 10.43
N THR A 143 -15.17 -13.94 9.71
CA THR A 143 -14.65 -15.22 10.19
C THR A 143 -13.26 -15.52 9.61
N ARG A 144 -12.21 -15.07 10.33
CA ARG A 144 -10.79 -15.46 10.17
C ARG A 144 -10.20 -15.08 8.78
N THR A 145 -8.94 -14.71 8.64
CA THR A 145 -7.71 -15.36 9.08
C THR A 145 -6.62 -14.30 9.25
N HIS A 146 -5.67 -14.56 10.17
CA HIS A 146 -4.35 -13.98 10.07
C HIS A 146 -3.81 -14.34 8.68
N TYR A 147 -3.82 -13.38 7.76
CA TYR A 147 -3.09 -13.54 6.52
C TYR A 147 -1.62 -13.70 6.89
N PRO A 148 -0.93 -14.70 6.32
CA PRO A 148 0.44 -14.99 6.69
C PRO A 148 1.29 -13.75 6.39
N SER A 149 1.65 -13.02 7.44
CA SER A 149 2.81 -12.15 7.39
C SER A 149 4.00 -13.10 7.33
N ASN A 150 4.33 -13.60 6.15
CA ASN A 150 5.63 -14.24 5.92
C ASN A 150 6.67 -13.12 5.96
N LYS A 151 6.89 -12.60 7.17
CA LYS A 151 7.99 -11.72 7.48
C LYS A 151 9.24 -12.54 7.20
N PRO A 152 10.18 -12.06 6.38
CA PRO A 152 11.44 -12.76 6.20
C PRO A 152 12.12 -12.90 7.57
N ARG A 153 12.70 -14.07 7.86
CA ARG A 153 13.45 -14.31 9.10
C ARG A 153 14.68 -13.39 9.16
N ASP A 154 15.19 -13.13 10.36
CA ASP A 154 16.23 -12.11 10.60
C ASP A 154 17.54 -12.33 9.83
N ASN A 155 17.86 -13.58 9.46
CA ASN A 155 19.08 -13.91 8.70
C ASN A 155 19.03 -13.37 7.24
N ILE A 156 20.14 -12.74 6.83
CA ILE A 156 20.37 -12.18 5.49
C ILE A 156 20.07 -13.16 4.35
N VAL A 157 20.43 -14.44 4.49
CA VAL A 157 20.18 -15.46 3.46
C VAL A 157 18.68 -15.68 3.26
N SER A 158 17.90 -15.68 4.35
CA SER A 158 16.44 -15.82 4.26
C SER A 158 15.79 -14.61 3.62
N LYS A 159 16.31 -13.40 3.87
CA LYS A 159 15.87 -12.16 3.22
C LYS A 159 16.15 -12.17 1.72
N LEU A 160 17.35 -12.59 1.31
CA LEU A 160 17.73 -12.76 -0.10
C LEU A 160 16.87 -13.79 -0.82
N ILE A 161 16.64 -14.96 -0.20
CA ILE A 161 15.77 -16.00 -0.78
C ILE A 161 14.33 -15.49 -0.91
N TYR A 162 13.79 -14.79 0.10
CA TYR A 162 12.46 -14.19 0.01
C TYR A 162 12.37 -13.18 -1.14
N PHE A 163 13.36 -12.29 -1.25
CA PHE A 163 13.43 -11.30 -2.33
C PHE A 163 13.46 -11.97 -3.72
N ALA A 164 14.36 -12.94 -3.90
CA ALA A 164 14.51 -13.70 -5.13
C ALA A 164 13.23 -14.44 -5.51
N ARG A 165 12.54 -15.07 -4.54
CA ARG A 165 11.25 -15.73 -4.76
C ARG A 165 10.20 -14.77 -5.27
N LYS A 166 10.14 -13.55 -4.74
CA LYS A 166 9.18 -12.54 -5.19
C LYS A 166 9.48 -12.05 -6.61
N CYS A 167 10.75 -11.92 -6.96
CA CYS A 167 11.15 -11.57 -8.33
C CYS A 167 10.83 -12.72 -9.32
N LEU A 168 11.12 -13.97 -8.95
CA LEU A 168 10.78 -15.15 -9.75
C LEU A 168 9.26 -15.29 -9.93
N GLU A 169 8.48 -15.09 -8.87
CA GLU A 169 7.01 -15.07 -8.95
C GLU A 169 6.52 -13.99 -9.93
N ALA A 170 7.11 -12.80 -9.91
CA ALA A 170 6.76 -11.73 -10.86
C ALA A 170 7.06 -12.13 -12.31
N LEU A 171 8.26 -12.65 -12.57
CA LEU A 171 8.67 -13.09 -13.92
C LEU A 171 7.77 -14.23 -14.43
N SER A 172 7.37 -15.15 -13.56
CA SER A 172 6.58 -16.32 -13.94
C SER A 172 5.06 -16.08 -14.01
N SER A 173 4.50 -15.14 -13.25
CA SER A 173 3.04 -14.95 -13.16
C SER A 173 2.45 -14.14 -14.30
N PHE A 174 3.28 -13.42 -15.07
CA PHE A 174 2.84 -12.58 -16.17
C PHE A 174 3.18 -13.15 -17.56
N ASP A 175 3.64 -14.42 -17.63
CA ASP A 175 4.28 -15.01 -18.83
C ASP A 175 5.37 -14.10 -19.43
N ASN A 176 5.89 -13.19 -18.61
CA ASN A 176 6.85 -12.16 -18.95
C ASN A 176 8.18 -12.57 -18.33
N TYR A 177 8.84 -13.52 -18.98
CA TYR A 177 10.11 -14.09 -18.53
C TYR A 177 11.29 -13.11 -18.65
N THR A 178 11.04 -11.88 -19.11
CA THR A 178 12.07 -10.96 -19.58
C THR A 178 12.13 -9.64 -18.81
N VAL A 179 11.04 -9.21 -18.15
CA VAL A 179 10.97 -7.94 -17.40
C VAL A 179 10.29 -8.16 -16.06
N ILE A 180 10.85 -7.60 -15.00
CA ILE A 180 10.31 -7.68 -13.64
C ILE A 180 9.36 -6.49 -13.44
N GLU A 181 8.10 -6.75 -13.05
CA GLU A 181 7.20 -5.65 -12.67
C GLU A 181 7.80 -4.85 -11.49
N PRO A 182 8.16 -3.56 -11.64
CA PRO A 182 8.95 -2.82 -10.65
C PRO A 182 8.29 -2.71 -9.27
N SER A 183 6.95 -2.77 -9.23
CA SER A 183 6.17 -2.71 -7.99
C SER A 183 6.48 -3.89 -7.05
N VAL A 184 6.84 -5.06 -7.61
CA VAL A 184 7.10 -6.30 -6.86
C VAL A 184 8.43 -6.25 -6.09
N PRO A 185 9.60 -6.02 -6.71
CA PRO A 185 10.85 -5.92 -5.98
C PRO A 185 10.85 -4.75 -5.00
N VAL A 186 10.23 -3.61 -5.34
CA VAL A 186 10.08 -2.48 -4.41
C VAL A 186 9.32 -2.91 -3.16
N PHE A 187 8.17 -3.58 -3.31
CA PHE A 187 7.41 -4.08 -2.18
C PHE A 187 8.17 -5.14 -1.36
N ALA A 188 8.86 -6.06 -2.03
CA ALA A 188 9.66 -7.08 -1.37
C ALA A 188 10.80 -6.47 -0.54
N LEU A 189 11.51 -5.47 -1.09
CA LEU A 189 12.56 -4.74 -0.39
C LEU A 189 12.01 -3.95 0.80
N ARG A 190 10.88 -3.24 0.64
CA ARG A 190 10.23 -2.54 1.76
C ARG A 190 9.93 -3.50 2.93
N LYS A 191 9.53 -4.74 2.65
CA LYS A 191 9.27 -5.77 3.69
C LYS A 191 10.53 -6.25 4.38
N ILE A 192 11.65 -6.35 3.67
CA ILE A 192 12.94 -6.77 4.22
C ILE A 192 13.56 -5.65 5.06
N LEU A 193 13.51 -4.43 4.54
CA LEU A 193 14.27 -3.29 5.03
C LEU A 193 13.60 -2.53 6.18
N ILE A 194 12.27 -2.67 6.34
CA ILE A 194 11.53 -1.95 7.39
C ILE A 194 12.06 -2.23 8.80
N ASP A 195 12.43 -3.47 9.10
CA ASP A 195 12.95 -3.86 10.42
C ASP A 195 14.39 -3.38 10.63
N GLU A 196 15.12 -3.15 9.55
CA GLU A 196 16.48 -2.61 9.55
C GLU A 196 16.51 -1.07 9.62
N GLY A 197 15.34 -0.43 9.67
CA GLY A 197 15.25 1.02 9.76
C GLY A 197 15.26 1.75 8.42
N TYR A 198 15.03 1.05 7.30
CA TYR A 198 15.02 1.67 5.97
C TYR A 198 13.68 1.51 5.24
N LEU A 199 13.39 2.46 4.36
CA LEU A 199 12.31 2.38 3.38
C LEU A 199 12.88 2.63 1.99
N VAL A 200 12.24 2.06 0.97
CA VAL A 200 12.62 2.27 -0.42
C VAL A 200 11.40 2.60 -1.28
N ASP A 201 11.58 3.52 -2.22
CA ASP A 201 10.60 3.87 -3.25
C ASP A 201 11.17 3.71 -4.64
N LEU A 202 10.28 3.46 -5.59
CA LEU A 202 10.62 3.52 -7.01
C LEU A 202 10.96 4.96 -7.40
N HIS A 203 12.19 5.18 -7.88
CA HIS A 203 12.62 6.45 -8.43
C HIS A 203 12.33 6.51 -9.94
N ARG A 204 12.92 5.56 -10.69
CA ARG A 204 12.72 5.41 -12.13
C ARG A 204 13.09 4.00 -12.59
N VAL A 205 12.72 3.67 -13.82
CA VAL A 205 13.08 2.41 -14.48
C VAL A 205 13.70 2.73 -15.83
N GLU A 206 14.80 2.06 -16.16
CA GLU A 206 15.42 2.06 -17.48
C GLU A 206 15.43 0.65 -18.02
N ILE A 207 14.93 0.46 -19.25
CA ILE A 207 14.92 -0.86 -19.90
C ILE A 207 15.69 -0.74 -21.20
N SER A 208 16.73 -1.53 -21.35
CA SER A 208 17.54 -1.61 -22.57
C SER A 208 17.33 -2.97 -23.23
N PHE A 209 17.03 -2.96 -24.53
CA PHE A 209 16.84 -4.16 -25.34
C PHE A 209 18.05 -4.37 -26.25
N SER A 210 18.62 -5.57 -26.25
CA SER A 210 19.69 -5.96 -27.16
C SER A 210 19.48 -7.41 -27.59
N THR A 211 19.30 -7.61 -28.90
CA THR A 211 19.25 -8.92 -29.59
C THR A 211 18.72 -10.09 -28.74
N GLY A 212 17.43 -10.05 -28.39
CA GLY A 212 16.75 -11.13 -27.65
C GLY A 212 16.90 -11.09 -26.12
N TYR A 213 17.61 -10.10 -25.57
CA TYR A 213 17.83 -9.94 -24.14
C TYR A 213 17.43 -8.54 -23.65
N VAL A 214 17.12 -8.47 -22.35
CA VAL A 214 16.75 -7.26 -21.63
C VAL A 214 17.73 -7.02 -20.50
N LEU A 215 18.19 -5.78 -20.42
CA LEU A 215 18.82 -5.23 -19.23
C LEU A 215 17.87 -4.22 -18.61
N GLU A 216 17.28 -4.57 -17.47
CA GLU A 216 16.38 -3.72 -16.72
C GLU A 216 17.11 -3.15 -15.50
N LYS A 217 17.03 -1.83 -15.32
CA LYS A 217 17.56 -1.11 -14.15
C LYS A 217 16.42 -0.42 -13.43
N ILE A 218 16.16 -0.84 -12.20
CA ILE A 218 15.17 -0.26 -11.30
C ILE A 218 15.93 0.57 -10.27
N TYR A 219 15.79 1.90 -10.36
CA TYR A 219 16.41 2.83 -9.44
C TYR A 219 15.47 3.10 -8.27
N LEU A 220 16.03 3.14 -7.07
CA LEU A 220 15.29 3.24 -5.83
C LEU A 220 15.80 4.40 -4.99
N ASP A 221 14.90 5.22 -4.48
CA ASP A 221 15.21 6.17 -3.43
C ASP A 221 15.19 5.45 -2.08
N VAL A 222 16.24 5.62 -1.28
CA VAL A 222 16.38 5.04 0.06
C VAL A 222 16.11 6.11 1.10
N TYR A 223 15.30 5.77 2.10
CA TYR A 223 14.94 6.67 3.19
C TYR A 223 15.20 6.02 4.55
N ASP A 224 15.56 6.83 5.53
CA ASP A 224 15.50 6.44 6.95
C ASP A 224 14.03 6.28 7.36
N SER A 225 13.66 5.13 7.91
CA SER A 225 12.24 4.82 8.17
C SER A 225 11.64 5.63 9.32
N ARG A 226 12.48 6.21 10.20
CA ARG A 226 12.05 6.97 11.38
C ARG A 226 11.79 8.43 11.05
N THR A 227 12.70 9.04 10.31
CA THR A 227 12.71 10.47 9.96
C THR A 227 12.18 10.74 8.55
N PHE A 228 12.08 9.71 7.71
CA PHE A 228 11.77 9.80 6.27
C PHE A 228 12.75 10.68 5.49
N ARG A 229 13.96 10.88 6.04
CA ARG A 229 15.04 11.59 5.36
C ARG A 229 15.58 10.73 4.22
N HIS A 230 15.76 11.33 3.04
CA HIS A 230 16.44 10.70 1.91
C HIS A 230 17.91 10.43 2.25
N LEU A 231 18.36 9.20 2.03
CA LEU A 231 19.70 8.71 2.34
C LEU A 231 20.56 8.52 1.09
N GLY A 232 19.95 8.27 -0.07
CA GLY A 232 20.65 8.04 -1.32
C GLY A 232 19.86 7.21 -2.31
N LEU A 233 20.56 6.84 -3.39
CA LEU A 233 20.02 6.02 -4.47
C LEU A 233 20.57 4.60 -4.39
N ALA A 234 19.68 3.62 -4.50
CA ALA A 234 20.01 2.23 -4.70
C ALA A 234 19.55 1.78 -6.10
N MET A 235 20.09 0.66 -6.57
CA MET A 235 19.78 0.14 -7.88
C MET A 235 19.63 -1.37 -7.83
N LEU A 236 18.62 -1.84 -8.53
CA LEU A 236 18.39 -3.23 -8.86
C LEU A 236 18.60 -3.40 -10.36
N VAL A 237 19.49 -4.31 -10.76
CA VAL A 237 19.75 -4.61 -12.17
C VAL A 237 19.35 -6.06 -12.45
N TYR A 238 18.44 -6.26 -13.38
CA TYR A 238 18.10 -7.57 -13.92
C TYR A 238 18.68 -7.71 -15.33
N ASP A 239 19.54 -8.72 -15.49
CA ASP A 239 20.14 -9.10 -16.75
C ASP A 239 19.51 -10.43 -17.20
N SER A 240 18.61 -10.36 -18.18
CA SER A 240 17.88 -11.54 -18.68
C SER A 240 18.75 -12.45 -19.54
N LYS A 241 19.94 -12.01 -19.98
CA LYS A 241 20.88 -12.86 -20.73
C LYS A 241 21.55 -13.85 -19.80
N ASN A 242 21.95 -13.38 -18.63
CA ASN A 242 22.65 -14.19 -17.64
C ASN A 242 21.71 -14.71 -16.54
N ASN A 243 20.45 -14.29 -16.54
CA ASN A 243 19.48 -14.56 -15.47
C ASN A 243 20.01 -14.13 -14.10
N ILE A 244 20.68 -12.98 -14.07
CA ILE A 244 21.31 -12.42 -12.86
C ILE A 244 20.52 -11.21 -12.42
N LEU A 245 20.25 -11.19 -11.13
CA LEU A 245 19.73 -10.04 -10.42
C LEU A 245 20.85 -9.50 -9.52
N HIS A 246 21.29 -8.29 -9.78
CA HIS A 246 22.33 -7.59 -9.02
C HIS A 246 21.71 -6.47 -8.17
N LEU A 247 22.00 -6.51 -6.88
CA LEU A 247 21.59 -5.50 -5.91
C LEU A 247 22.79 -4.57 -5.69
N SER A 248 22.62 -3.27 -5.85
CA SER A 248 23.69 -2.27 -5.66
C SER A 248 23.22 -1.15 -4.75
N ASN A 249 24.02 -0.84 -3.72
CA ASN A 249 23.72 0.19 -2.70
C ASN A 249 22.38 0.01 -1.96
N ILE A 250 21.77 -1.18 -2.05
CA ILE A 250 20.59 -1.49 -1.23
C ILE A 250 21.08 -1.75 0.20
N PRO A 251 20.54 -1.06 1.21
CA PRO A 251 20.96 -1.29 2.60
C PRO A 251 20.91 -2.78 2.93
N ILE A 252 21.93 -3.28 3.63
CA ILE A 252 22.17 -4.69 3.99
C ILE A 252 22.29 -5.70 2.82
N LEU A 253 21.90 -5.37 1.58
CA LEU A 253 21.88 -6.29 0.43
C LEU A 253 22.78 -5.86 -0.75
N GLY A 254 23.46 -4.71 -0.65
CA GLY A 254 24.06 -3.99 -1.79
C GLY A 254 25.26 -4.64 -2.50
N ASP A 255 25.68 -5.84 -2.09
CA ASP A 255 26.80 -6.57 -2.68
C ASP A 255 26.42 -7.95 -3.23
N TYR A 256 25.13 -8.29 -3.21
CA TYR A 256 24.66 -9.62 -3.60
C TYR A 256 24.25 -9.69 -5.07
N LYS A 257 24.63 -10.80 -5.69
CA LYS A 257 24.12 -11.26 -6.99
C LYS A 257 23.34 -12.54 -6.78
N LEU A 258 22.15 -12.58 -7.36
CA LEU A 258 21.22 -13.70 -7.25
C LEU A 258 21.00 -14.25 -8.65
N SER A 259 21.12 -15.57 -8.83
CA SER A 259 20.76 -16.23 -10.08
C SER A 259 19.30 -16.67 -10.02
N ILE A 260 18.50 -16.26 -11.01
CA ILE A 260 17.07 -16.58 -11.08
C ILE A 260 16.82 -17.37 -12.35
N ASP A 261 16.77 -18.70 -12.22
CA ASP A 261 16.44 -19.59 -13.33
C ASP A 261 14.92 -19.66 -13.48
N VAL A 262 14.40 -18.85 -14.40
CA VAL A 262 12.95 -18.71 -14.60
C VAL A 262 12.34 -19.96 -15.22
N GLU A 263 13.02 -20.59 -16.18
CA GLU A 263 12.58 -21.81 -16.87
C GLU A 263 12.40 -22.98 -15.90
N ARG A 264 13.37 -23.16 -14.99
CA ARG A 264 13.32 -24.24 -14.00
C ARG A 264 12.66 -23.83 -12.69
N LYS A 265 12.22 -22.58 -12.57
CA LYS A 265 11.66 -21.97 -11.35
C LYS A 265 12.59 -22.14 -10.14
N ARG A 266 13.89 -21.88 -10.33
CA ARG A 266 14.94 -22.05 -9.31
C ARG A 266 15.64 -20.73 -9.00
N ILE A 267 16.18 -20.65 -7.79
CA ILE A 267 17.00 -19.54 -7.31
C ILE A 267 18.29 -20.15 -6.79
N CYS A 268 19.42 -19.61 -7.23
CA CYS A 268 20.76 -20.04 -6.83
C CYS A 268 21.59 -18.84 -6.37
#